data_AF-A0A345IGU8-F1
#
_entry.id   AF-A0A345IGU8-F1
#
_cell.length_a   1.000
_cell.length_b   1.000
_cell.length_c   1.000
_cell.angle_alpha   90.00
_cell.angle_beta   90.00
_cell.angle_gamma   90.00
#
_symmetry.space_group_name_H-M   'P 1'
#
loop_
_entity.id
_entity.type
_entity.pdbx_description
1 polymer ?
#
loop_
_entity_poly.entity_id
_entity_poly.type
_entity_poly.pdbx_seq_one_letter_code
_entity_poly.pdbx_strand_id
1 'polypeptide(L)'
;MLRAAFWMTALLLVPLGLLLYFLSGDLASIAGISPLWLARVSGGLLLAWGLFQLFASARPDAAKVGGLVAGNLLTVATLLPALLRLQASLQPSLRLLLWVVVGWLGLAALLALLSTPLGRRGGEAGVR
;
A
#
# COMPACT_ATOMS: atom_id res chain seq x y z
N MET A 1 14.25 -10.98 0.68
CA MET A 1 13.31 -10.14 1.45
C MET A 1 12.62 -9.08 0.60
N LEU A 2 13.37 -8.31 -0.20
CA LEU A 2 12.78 -7.27 -1.06
C LEU A 2 11.63 -7.75 -1.97
N ARG A 3 11.80 -8.90 -2.65
CA ARG A 3 10.73 -9.47 -3.49
C ARG A 3 9.45 -9.75 -2.68
N ALA A 4 9.58 -10.23 -1.44
CA ALA A 4 8.42 -10.49 -0.59
C ALA A 4 7.67 -9.19 -0.24
N ALA A 5 8.36 -8.08 0.01
CA ALA A 5 7.73 -6.79 0.28
C ALA A 5 6.86 -6.29 -0.89
N PHE A 6 7.34 -6.46 -2.13
CA PHE A 6 6.55 -6.17 -3.34
C PHE A 6 5.30 -7.06 -3.42
N TRP A 7 5.48 -8.37 -3.21
CA TRP A 7 4.38 -9.34 -3.25
C TRP A 7 3.33 -9.09 -2.15
N MET A 8 3.77 -8.79 -0.93
CA MET A 8 2.88 -8.44 0.18
C MET A 8 1.98 -7.26 -0.19
N THR A 9 2.56 -6.20 -0.75
CA THR A 9 1.80 -5.02 -1.17
C THR A 9 0.82 -5.36 -2.29
N ALA A 10 1.28 -6.13 -3.29
CA ALA A 10 0.43 -6.58 -4.39
C ALA A 10 -0.76 -7.45 -3.94
N LEU A 11 -0.52 -8.42 -3.05
CA LEU A 11 -1.54 -9.32 -2.53
C LEU A 11 -2.65 -8.59 -1.78
N LEU A 12 -2.35 -7.42 -1.22
CA LEU A 12 -3.35 -6.55 -0.61
C LEU A 12 -4.11 -5.74 -1.68
N LEU A 13 -3.35 -5.08 -2.56
CA LEU A 13 -3.90 -4.04 -3.43
C LEU A 13 -4.61 -4.57 -4.66
N VAL A 14 -4.18 -5.69 -5.22
CA VAL A 14 -4.83 -6.28 -6.40
C VAL A 14 -6.26 -6.74 -6.07
N PRO A 15 -6.50 -7.54 -5.01
CA PRO A 15 -7.86 -7.92 -4.65
C PRO A 15 -8.73 -6.72 -4.23
N LEU A 16 -8.16 -5.79 -3.47
CA LEU A 16 -8.88 -4.58 -3.04
C LEU A 16 -9.25 -3.69 -4.23
N GLY A 17 -8.34 -3.53 -5.19
CA GLY A 17 -8.56 -2.77 -6.41
C GLY A 17 -9.65 -3.39 -7.28
N LEU A 18 -9.61 -4.72 -7.47
CA LEU A 18 -10.65 -5.46 -8.17
C LEU A 18 -12.02 -5.32 -7.49
N LEU A 19 -12.07 -5.48 -6.17
CA LEU A 19 -13.31 -5.34 -5.39
C LEU A 19 -13.95 -3.96 -5.57
N LEU A 20 -13.14 -2.89 -5.47
CA LEU A 20 -13.63 -1.52 -5.61
C LEU A 20 -14.00 -1.16 -7.06
N TYR A 21 -13.24 -1.66 -8.04
CA TYR A 21 -13.50 -1.40 -9.45
C TYR A 21 -14.80 -2.04 -9.92
N PHE A 22 -15.06 -3.28 -9.48
CA PHE A 22 -16.26 -4.04 -9.82
C PHE A 22 -17.38 -3.94 -8.77
N LEU A 23 -17.29 -2.97 -7.84
CA LEU A 23 -18.30 -2.76 -6.81
C LEU A 23 -19.67 -2.48 -7.47
N SER A 24 -20.68 -3.27 -7.12
CA SER A 24 -22.05 -3.09 -7.60
C SER A 24 -22.69 -1.87 -6.94
N GLY A 25 -23.67 -1.27 -7.63
CA GLY A 25 -24.42 -0.12 -7.09
C GLY A 25 -25.15 -0.45 -5.79
N ASP A 26 -25.71 -1.65 -5.68
CA ASP A 26 -26.44 -2.10 -4.48
C ASP A 26 -25.51 -2.24 -3.27
N LEU A 27 -24.30 -2.81 -3.46
CA LEU A 27 -23.32 -2.91 -2.37
C LEU A 27 -22.76 -1.54 -1.97
N ALA A 28 -22.56 -0.65 -2.96
CA ALA A 28 -22.09 0.70 -2.71
C ALA A 28 -23.11 1.54 -1.92
N SER A 29 -24.41 1.41 -2.23
CA SER A 29 -25.47 2.14 -1.53
C SER A 29 -25.61 1.69 -0.08
N ILE A 30 -25.55 0.37 0.17
CA ILE A 30 -25.53 -0.21 1.52
C ILE A 30 -24.31 0.28 2.32
N ALA A 31 -23.15 0.38 1.66
CA ALA A 31 -21.91 0.87 2.28
C ALA A 31 -21.84 2.41 2.41
N GLY A 32 -22.86 3.15 1.97
CA GLY A 32 -22.87 4.62 1.98
C GLY A 32 -21.83 5.25 1.04
N ILE A 33 -21.34 4.50 0.05
CA ILE A 33 -20.32 4.95 -0.89
C ILE A 33 -20.99 5.71 -2.03
N SER A 34 -20.85 7.03 -2.03
CA SER A 34 -21.31 7.90 -3.12
C SER A 34 -20.31 9.03 -3.36
N PRO A 35 -19.97 9.34 -4.63
CA PRO A 35 -20.47 8.73 -5.86
C PRO A 35 -19.70 7.46 -6.28
N LEU A 36 -20.38 6.52 -6.96
CA LEU A 36 -19.83 5.21 -7.36
C LEU A 36 -18.57 5.29 -8.24
N TRP A 37 -18.45 6.32 -9.08
CA TRP A 37 -17.28 6.50 -9.93
C TRP A 37 -15.99 6.68 -9.11
N LEU A 38 -16.06 7.29 -7.91
CA LEU A 38 -14.90 7.49 -7.05
C LEU A 38 -14.36 6.15 -6.51
N ALA A 39 -15.27 5.23 -6.18
CA ALA A 39 -14.90 3.86 -5.82
C ALA A 39 -14.21 3.14 -6.99
N ARG A 40 -14.72 3.31 -8.22
CA ARG A 40 -14.12 2.69 -9.40
C ARG A 40 -12.76 3.26 -9.75
N VAL A 41 -12.60 4.59 -9.69
CA VAL A 41 -11.32 5.25 -9.95
C VAL A 41 -10.29 4.86 -8.89
N SER A 42 -10.66 4.86 -7.62
CA SER A 42 -9.76 4.41 -6.55
C SER A 42 -9.42 2.92 -6.71
N GLY A 43 -10.39 2.07 -7.05
CA GLY A 43 -10.17 0.66 -7.36
C GLY A 43 -9.20 0.44 -8.53
N GLY A 44 -9.38 1.18 -9.62
CA GLY A 44 -8.47 1.13 -10.77
C GLY A 44 -7.05 1.58 -10.42
N LEU A 45 -6.91 2.64 -9.60
CA LEU A 45 -5.61 3.13 -9.14
C LEU A 45 -4.89 2.10 -8.25
N LEU A 46 -5.61 1.51 -7.28
CA LEU A 46 -5.04 0.49 -6.40
C LEU A 46 -4.69 -0.78 -7.18
N LEU A 47 -5.52 -1.19 -8.14
CA LEU A 47 -5.23 -2.32 -9.01
C LEU A 47 -3.99 -2.08 -9.85
N ALA A 48 -3.89 -0.91 -10.50
CA ALA A 48 -2.73 -0.53 -11.30
C ALA A 48 -1.45 -0.51 -10.45
N TRP A 49 -1.52 0.08 -9.25
CA TRP A 49 -0.39 0.10 -8.32
C TRP A 49 -0.01 -1.30 -7.85
N GLY A 50 -0.98 -2.14 -7.49
CA GLY A 50 -0.75 -3.53 -7.08
C GLY A 50 -0.11 -4.38 -8.19
N LEU A 51 -0.61 -4.27 -9.42
CA LEU A 51 -0.01 -4.93 -10.59
C LEU A 51 1.40 -4.41 -10.85
N PHE A 52 1.63 -3.10 -10.75
CA PHE A 52 2.97 -2.53 -10.84
C PHE A 52 3.92 -3.17 -9.82
N GLN A 53 3.51 -3.36 -8.56
CA GLN A 53 4.35 -4.03 -7.56
C GLN A 53 4.65 -5.49 -7.91
N LEU A 54 3.69 -6.25 -8.47
CA LEU A 54 3.94 -7.62 -8.93
C LEU A 54 5.05 -7.65 -9.99
N PHE A 55 4.94 -6.79 -11.01
CA PHE A 55 5.93 -6.75 -12.10
C PHE A 55 7.27 -6.17 -11.63
N ALA A 56 7.26 -5.15 -10.78
CA ALA A 56 8.45 -4.55 -10.18
C ALA A 56 9.27 -5.56 -9.36
N SER A 57 8.60 -6.57 -8.79
CA SER A 57 9.24 -7.63 -8.00
C SER A 57 10.23 -8.49 -8.80
N ALA A 58 10.09 -8.57 -10.14
CA ALA A 58 10.96 -9.36 -10.99
C ALA A 58 12.35 -8.73 -11.18
N ARG A 59 12.40 -7.39 -11.25
CA ARG A 59 13.64 -6.59 -11.38
C ARG A 59 13.51 -5.31 -10.56
N PRO A 60 13.71 -5.39 -9.24
CA PRO A 60 13.63 -4.23 -8.37
C PRO A 60 14.82 -3.30 -8.61
N ASP A 61 14.55 -2.00 -8.73
CA ASP A 61 15.53 -0.92 -8.81
C ASP A 61 15.25 0.12 -7.72
N ALA A 62 16.17 1.07 -7.52
CA ALA A 62 16.06 2.06 -6.45
C ALA A 62 14.78 2.90 -6.53
N ALA A 63 14.30 3.21 -7.75
CA ALA A 63 13.09 4.01 -7.94
C ALA A 63 11.83 3.21 -7.55
N LYS A 64 11.73 1.94 -7.99
CA LYS A 64 10.62 1.03 -7.62
C LYS A 64 10.58 0.77 -6.12
N VAL A 65 11.75 0.57 -5.50
CA VAL A 65 11.85 0.38 -4.04
C VAL A 65 11.46 1.65 -3.30
N GLY A 66 11.93 2.81 -3.76
CA GLY A 66 11.51 4.11 -3.22
C GLY A 66 10.00 4.30 -3.32
N GLY A 67 9.39 3.96 -4.46
CA GLY A 67 7.95 4.00 -4.67
C GLY A 67 7.18 3.05 -3.73
N LEU A 68 7.63 1.80 -3.60
CA LEU A 68 7.06 0.82 -2.66
C LEU A 68 7.07 1.34 -1.22
N VAL A 69 8.22 1.80 -0.74
CA VAL A 69 8.39 2.30 0.63
C VAL A 69 7.56 3.56 0.85
N ALA A 70 7.71 4.57 -0.02
CA ALA A 70 7.01 5.83 0.12
C ALA A 70 5.49 5.65 0.04
N GLY A 71 5.00 4.88 -0.94
CA GLY A 71 3.58 4.59 -1.09
C GLY A 71 3.00 3.93 0.16
N ASN A 72 3.63 2.85 0.64
CA ASN A 72 3.15 2.14 1.82
C ASN A 72 3.21 3.00 3.09
N LEU A 73 4.29 3.76 3.31
CA LEU A 73 4.41 4.63 4.48
C LEU A 73 3.44 5.80 4.43
N LEU A 74 3.17 6.39 3.26
CA LEU A 74 2.17 7.44 3.10
C LEU A 74 0.76 6.91 3.41
N THR A 75 0.43 5.70 2.94
CA THR A 75 -0.85 5.05 3.28
C THR A 75 -0.95 4.75 4.77
N VAL A 76 0.11 4.26 5.40
CA VAL A 76 0.15 4.05 6.85
C VAL A 76 -0.01 5.37 7.61
N ALA A 77 0.69 6.42 7.18
CA ALA A 77 0.63 7.74 7.80
C ALA A 77 -0.76 8.40 7.68
N THR A 78 -1.53 8.06 6.64
CA THR A 78 -2.92 8.52 6.50
C THR A 78 -3.90 7.70 7.32
N LEU A 79 -3.75 6.37 7.34
CA LEU A 79 -4.69 5.46 8.02
C LEU A 79 -4.51 5.43 9.53
N LEU A 80 -3.27 5.42 10.02
CA LEU A 80 -2.97 5.20 11.43
C LEU A 80 -3.57 6.29 12.34
N PRO A 81 -3.46 7.61 12.05
CA PRO A 81 -4.10 8.64 12.87
C PRO A 81 -5.62 8.54 12.88
N ALA A 82 -6.23 8.24 11.72
CA ALA A 82 -7.67 8.05 11.61
C ALA A 82 -8.16 6.86 12.45
N LEU A 83 -7.42 5.74 12.40
CA LEU A 83 -7.71 4.53 13.17
C LEU A 83 -7.62 4.76 14.69
N LEU A 84 -6.58 5.48 15.13
CA LEU A 84 -6.42 5.86 16.54
C LEU A 84 -7.53 6.82 17.00
N ARG A 85 -7.96 7.74 16.15
CA ARG A 85 -9.02 8.70 16.49
C ARG A 85 -10.41 8.05 16.56
N LEU A 86 -10.71 7.12 15.65
CA LEU A 86 -12.04 6.51 15.48
C LEU A 86 -12.19 5.14 16.18
N GLN A 87 -11.21 4.75 16.99
CA GLN A 87 -11.11 3.41 17.59
C GLN A 87 -12.35 2.92 18.36
N ALA A 88 -13.12 3.83 18.98
CA ALA A 88 -14.34 3.50 19.73
C ALA A 88 -15.61 3.52 18.87
N SER A 89 -15.57 4.19 17.71
CA SER A 89 -16.71 4.37 16.80
C SER A 89 -16.74 3.34 15.67
N LEU A 90 -15.60 2.71 15.37
CA LEU A 90 -15.50 1.69 14.34
C LEU A 90 -16.04 0.34 14.83
N GLN A 91 -16.74 -0.37 13.94
CA GLN A 91 -17.12 -1.75 14.17
C GLN A 91 -15.86 -2.60 14.47
N PRO A 92 -15.90 -3.54 15.45
CA PRO A 92 -14.71 -4.28 15.87
C PRO A 92 -13.98 -5.02 14.74
N SER A 93 -14.73 -5.60 13.79
CA SER A 93 -14.20 -6.31 12.63
C SER A 93 -13.45 -5.38 11.67
N LEU A 94 -14.04 -4.22 11.34
CA LEU A 94 -13.41 -3.21 10.48
C LEU A 94 -12.16 -2.63 11.13
N ARG A 95 -12.19 -2.38 12.45
CA ARG A 95 -11.04 -1.92 13.21
C ARG A 95 -9.89 -2.92 13.15
N LEU A 96 -10.17 -4.20 13.35
CA LEU A 96 -9.16 -5.27 13.24
C LEU A 96 -8.57 -5.31 11.82
N LEU A 97 -9.43 -5.27 10.79
CA LEU A 97 -9.00 -5.25 9.40
C LEU A 97 -8.06 -4.08 9.10
N LEU A 98 -8.40 -2.87 9.53
CA LEU A 98 -7.57 -1.67 9.32
C LEU A 98 -6.22 -1.77 10.04
N TRP A 99 -6.18 -2.33 11.26
CA TRP A 99 -4.92 -2.62 11.95
C TRP A 99 -4.05 -3.62 11.18
N VAL A 100 -4.66 -4.68 10.65
CA VAL A 100 -3.96 -5.65 9.81
C VAL A 100 -3.41 -4.97 8.56
N VAL A 101 -4.19 -4.14 7.87
CA VAL A 101 -3.74 -3.40 6.68
C VAL A 101 -2.56 -2.48 7.02
N VAL A 102 -2.66 -1.69 8.10
CA VAL A 102 -1.60 -0.79 8.54
C VAL A 102 -0.33 -1.56 8.89
N GLY A 103 -0.46 -2.62 9.70
CA GLY A 103 0.67 -3.46 10.08
C GLY A 103 1.32 -4.15 8.88
N TRP A 104 0.51 -4.63 7.93
CA TRP A 104 0.97 -5.32 6.73
C TRP A 104 1.76 -4.39 5.79
N LEU A 105 1.22 -3.20 5.51
CA LEU A 105 1.90 -2.20 4.67
C LEU A 105 3.16 -1.65 5.35
N GLY A 106 3.10 -1.40 6.66
CA GLY A 106 4.26 -0.98 7.45
C GLY A 106 5.36 -2.03 7.44
N LEU A 107 5.02 -3.30 7.65
CA LEU A 107 5.96 -4.41 7.58
C LEU A 107 6.58 -4.54 6.19
N ALA A 108 5.78 -4.45 5.13
CA ALA A 108 6.31 -4.48 3.76
C ALA A 108 7.31 -3.34 3.51
N ALA A 109 7.01 -2.12 3.95
CA ALA A 109 7.93 -0.98 3.84
C ALA A 109 9.23 -1.19 4.63
N LEU A 110 9.13 -1.68 5.87
CA LEU A 110 10.29 -1.98 6.71
C LEU A 110 11.17 -3.09 6.09
N LEU A 111 10.56 -4.17 5.61
CA LEU A 111 11.28 -5.23 4.92
C LEU A 111 12.00 -4.71 3.68
N ALA A 112 11.38 -3.82 2.92
CA ALA A 112 12.02 -3.18 1.78
C ALA A 112 13.21 -2.31 2.20
N LEU A 113 13.04 -1.43 3.20
CA LEU A 113 14.13 -0.60 3.74
C LEU A 113 15.32 -1.43 4.23
N LEU A 114 15.07 -2.46 5.03
CA LEU A 114 16.11 -3.34 5.57
C LEU A 114 16.80 -4.19 4.50
N SER A 115 16.10 -4.47 3.39
CA SER A 115 16.67 -5.24 2.27
C SER A 115 17.49 -4.39 1.31
N THR A 116 17.35 -3.06 1.38
CA THR A 116 18.01 -2.16 0.45
C THR A 116 19.31 -1.71 1.09
N PRO A 117 20.48 -2.02 0.50
CA PRO A 117 21.71 -1.44 0.99
C PRO A 117 21.57 0.08 0.86
N LEU A 118 21.54 0.79 1.98
CA LEU A 118 21.75 2.24 2.04
C LEU A 118 23.14 2.49 1.48
N GLY A 119 23.25 2.57 0.16
CA GLY A 119 24.51 2.69 -0.54
C GLY A 119 25.18 3.97 -0.12
N ARG A 120 26.16 3.84 0.78
CA ARG A 120 27.49 4.44 0.75
C ARG A 120 27.77 5.18 -0.57
N ARG A 121 27.20 6.37 -0.71
CA ARG A 121 27.42 7.35 -1.81
C ARG A 121 27.77 8.70 -1.18
N GLY A 122 28.79 8.68 -0.34
CA GLY A 122 29.34 9.89 0.30
C GLY A 122 30.86 9.84 0.49
N GLY A 123 31.54 8.78 0.05
CA GLY A 123 33.01 8.71 0.03
C GLY A 123 33.42 8.36 -1.39
N GLU A 124 34.49 8.98 -1.88
CA GLU A 124 35.03 8.87 -3.25
C GLU A 124 34.40 9.81 -4.30
N ALA A 125 34.12 11.06 -3.91
CA ALA A 125 34.42 12.15 -4.83
C ALA A 125 35.93 12.37 -4.77
N GLY A 126 36.64 11.80 -5.75
CA GLY A 126 38.07 11.95 -5.91
C GLY A 126 38.48 13.41 -5.96
N VAL A 127 39.29 13.81 -4.99
CA VAL A 127 40.24 14.90 -5.16
C VAL A 127 41.51 14.22 -5.68
N ARG A 128 41.67 14.23 -7.00
CA ARG A 128 42.97 14.14 -7.64
C ARG A 128 43.44 15.56 -7.94
#